data_AF-A0A9P0CQP2-F1
#
_entry.id   AF-A0A9P0CQP2-F1
#
_cell.length_a   1.000
_cell.length_b   1.000
_cell.length_c   1.000
_cell.angle_alpha   90.00
_cell.angle_beta   90.00
_cell.angle_gamma   90.00
#
_symmetry.space_group_name_H-M   'P 1'
#
loop_
_entity.id
_entity.type
_entity.pdbx_description
1 polymer ?
#
loop_
_entity_poly.entity_id
_entity_poly.type
_entity_poly.pdbx_seq_one_letter_code
_entity_poly.pdbx_strand_id
1 'polypeptide(L)'
;MLIFSSFVAASALQCYKCENCQGAPSSWEKSVCGSSGTSIPANNEWACLKLFYKDRVSYKDAESRKCVLAEKKNGKLTYNCPTTQGEPSSCPVCQTDLCNSGTRINFSLVAVATVILAIIAPKIFDKPGDLSEFPTCKAKKVYRCRNVKIQDIHWFHRHLYFTSDKNRTVLEGDTDITLSESSTVSVGSTSTTSISVFTSLRQPTVTQSMKKISSYSDGGPHNVKLTEAIVKFIVKDNMPFSIVEGKGFVSLMKQAAPLYKVPSRNTIKNHVDVKYESASTALKQILNNVQSITITTDTWTADMQTKSFLGITIHFICDLKLISCTIGVTELTESHTAAYIGSQLIEILNTWGINLEIVVAVVTDNAANIVKAVHDKFGKVKHVPCFAHTLNLLCENSIKNTQGLNDLIEKVRLIVVYFKRSVKATDLLRKIQRDAGTPEGKFKKKMILDVKTRWNSTYYMLNRFLELAPQISSIILLNAEAPVMLSGGELEQLKEIRRLLYPLEQMTIEISGQKYVTVSKIIPMAACLFERYENETQNLTYEIGKIIKRN
;
A
#
# COMPACT_ATOMS: atom_id res chain seq x y z
N MET A 1 -11.22 -52.76 -34.10
CA MET A 1 -11.79 -51.40 -34.02
C MET A 1 -11.24 -50.76 -32.75
N LEU A 2 -10.28 -49.85 -33.00
CA LEU A 2 -9.44 -48.99 -32.14
C LEU A 2 -9.65 -48.96 -30.62
N ILE A 3 -8.59 -49.39 -29.91
CA ILE A 3 -8.24 -49.04 -28.53
C ILE A 3 -7.59 -47.65 -28.56
N PHE A 4 -8.21 -46.63 -27.96
CA PHE A 4 -7.58 -45.32 -27.77
C PHE A 4 -6.78 -45.31 -26.47
N SER A 5 -5.47 -45.54 -26.60
CA SER A 5 -4.46 -45.16 -25.62
C SER A 5 -4.22 -43.65 -25.72
N SER A 6 -4.74 -42.87 -24.78
CA SER A 6 -4.41 -41.46 -24.64
C SER A 6 -3.01 -41.32 -24.02
N PHE A 7 -1.99 -41.18 -24.87
CA PHE A 7 -0.68 -40.70 -24.46
C PHE A 7 -0.83 -39.29 -23.87
N VAL A 8 -0.51 -39.14 -22.59
CA VAL A 8 -0.17 -37.84 -22.01
C VAL A 8 1.14 -37.41 -22.65
N ALA A 9 1.07 -36.54 -23.66
CA ALA A 9 2.25 -35.85 -24.16
C ALA A 9 2.79 -34.99 -23.01
N ALA A 10 3.92 -35.37 -22.42
CA ALA A 10 4.66 -34.52 -21.50
C ALA A 10 4.96 -33.20 -22.23
N SER A 11 4.39 -32.09 -21.75
CA SER A 11 4.70 -30.75 -22.26
C SER A 11 6.20 -30.51 -22.09
N ALA A 12 6.92 -30.37 -23.20
CA ALA A 12 8.35 -30.11 -23.16
C ALA A 12 8.62 -28.69 -22.63
N LEU A 13 9.45 -28.60 -21.59
CA LEU A 13 9.80 -27.35 -20.89
C LEU A 13 10.32 -26.30 -21.88
N GLN A 14 9.76 -25.09 -21.88
CA GLN A 14 10.26 -23.96 -22.65
C GLN A 14 11.11 -23.02 -21.80
N CYS A 15 12.25 -22.59 -22.30
CA CYS A 15 13.13 -21.61 -21.63
C CYS A 15 13.53 -20.48 -22.58
N TYR A 16 13.81 -19.30 -22.03
CA TYR A 16 14.45 -18.23 -22.79
C TYR A 16 15.92 -18.58 -23.06
N LYS A 17 16.39 -18.21 -24.26
CA LYS A 17 17.75 -18.41 -24.74
C LYS A 17 18.32 -17.09 -25.24
N CYS A 18 19.47 -16.71 -24.67
CA CYS A 18 20.25 -15.57 -25.13
C CYS A 18 21.68 -15.63 -24.59
N GLU A 19 22.63 -15.15 -25.39
CA GLU A 19 24.00 -14.84 -24.95
C GLU A 19 24.10 -13.33 -24.73
N ASN A 20 24.61 -12.92 -23.57
CA ASN A 20 24.69 -11.51 -23.17
C ASN A 20 23.34 -10.78 -23.30
N CYS A 21 22.31 -11.29 -22.61
CA CYS A 21 20.93 -10.83 -22.74
C CYS A 21 20.81 -9.33 -22.41
N GLN A 22 20.51 -8.53 -23.43
CA GLN A 22 20.18 -7.11 -23.32
C GLN A 22 18.72 -6.90 -23.78
N GLY A 23 18.03 -5.93 -23.19
CA GLY A 23 16.63 -5.63 -23.52
C GLY A 23 15.59 -6.43 -22.71
N ALA A 24 14.32 -6.28 -23.09
CA ALA A 24 13.17 -6.89 -22.41
C ALA A 24 13.00 -8.39 -22.78
N PRO A 25 12.34 -9.22 -21.94
CA PRO A 25 12.15 -10.64 -22.23
C PRO A 25 11.46 -10.98 -23.55
N SER A 26 10.74 -10.02 -24.15
CA SER A 26 10.10 -10.16 -25.46
C SER A 26 11.09 -10.22 -26.62
N SER A 27 12.34 -9.74 -26.45
CA SER A 27 13.37 -9.76 -27.49
C SER A 27 14.21 -11.05 -27.51
N TRP A 28 14.03 -11.95 -26.53
CA TRP A 28 14.85 -13.16 -26.42
C TRP A 28 14.21 -14.36 -27.12
N GLU A 29 15.07 -15.23 -27.67
CA GLU A 29 14.65 -16.47 -28.32
C GLU A 29 14.04 -17.44 -27.28
N LYS A 30 13.03 -18.22 -27.68
CA LYS A 30 12.45 -19.30 -26.84
C LYS A 30 12.92 -20.64 -27.37
N SER A 31 13.49 -21.46 -26.50
CA SER A 31 13.96 -22.81 -26.83
C SER A 31 13.19 -23.87 -26.04
N VAL A 32 12.77 -24.94 -26.71
CA VAL A 32 12.18 -26.13 -26.07
C VAL A 32 13.30 -27.06 -25.60
N CYS A 33 13.36 -27.34 -24.30
CA CYS A 33 14.35 -28.24 -23.72
C CYS A 33 14.01 -29.71 -24.02
N GLY A 34 15.02 -30.52 -24.34
CA GLY A 34 14.84 -31.96 -24.57
C GLY A 34 14.39 -32.35 -25.98
N SER A 35 14.55 -31.46 -26.97
CA SER A 35 14.10 -31.65 -28.35
C SER A 35 14.97 -32.61 -29.18
N SER A 36 15.29 -33.82 -28.68
CA SER A 36 15.95 -34.89 -29.47
C SER A 36 16.30 -36.10 -28.61
N GLY A 37 15.45 -37.13 -28.54
CA GLY A 37 15.80 -38.55 -28.24
C GLY A 37 16.88 -38.86 -27.19
N THR A 38 17.14 -37.97 -26.23
CA THR A 38 18.33 -38.00 -25.40
C THR A 38 17.97 -38.71 -24.11
N SER A 39 18.62 -39.84 -23.85
CA SER A 39 18.54 -40.53 -22.57
C SER A 39 19.12 -39.60 -21.49
N ILE A 40 18.29 -39.22 -20.52
CA ILE A 40 18.68 -38.38 -19.39
C ILE A 40 19.07 -39.31 -18.22
N PRO A 41 20.17 -39.04 -17.50
CA PRO A 41 20.49 -39.79 -16.28
C PRO A 41 19.36 -39.73 -15.25
N ALA A 42 19.13 -40.79 -14.49
CA ALA A 42 17.99 -40.92 -13.57
C ALA A 42 17.85 -39.80 -12.52
N ASN A 43 18.94 -39.07 -12.21
CA ASN A 43 18.96 -37.97 -11.25
C ASN A 43 19.03 -36.57 -11.89
N ASN A 44 18.83 -36.47 -13.21
CA ASN A 44 18.92 -35.21 -13.93
C ASN A 44 17.56 -34.84 -14.54
N GLU A 45 17.23 -33.55 -14.53
CA GLU A 45 16.03 -33.01 -15.15
C GLU A 45 16.38 -31.78 -15.97
N TRP A 46 15.63 -31.54 -17.06
CA TRP A 46 15.75 -30.29 -17.80
C TRP A 46 15.28 -29.12 -16.94
N ALA A 47 16.08 -28.06 -16.94
CA ALA A 47 15.80 -26.84 -16.20
C ALA A 47 16.20 -25.61 -17.02
N CYS A 48 15.54 -24.49 -16.77
CA CYS A 48 15.94 -23.21 -17.32
C CYS A 48 17.05 -22.61 -16.45
N LEU A 49 18.22 -22.35 -17.06
CA LEU A 49 19.34 -21.67 -16.42
C LEU A 49 19.26 -20.17 -16.65
N LYS A 50 19.62 -19.41 -15.62
CA LYS A 50 20.05 -18.02 -15.72
C LYS A 50 21.47 -17.90 -15.17
N LEU A 51 22.44 -17.58 -16.01
CA LEU A 51 23.84 -17.44 -15.64
C LEU A 51 24.21 -15.97 -15.57
N PHE A 52 24.85 -15.57 -14.48
CA PHE A 52 25.45 -14.25 -14.29
C PHE A 52 26.97 -14.39 -14.23
N TYR A 53 27.67 -13.58 -15.01
CA TYR A 53 29.12 -13.63 -15.09
C TYR A 53 29.68 -12.25 -15.42
N LYS A 54 30.96 -12.05 -15.13
CA LYS A 54 31.70 -10.89 -15.59
C LYS A 54 32.34 -11.24 -16.93
N ASP A 55 31.93 -10.53 -17.98
CA ASP A 55 32.42 -10.78 -19.33
C ASP A 55 33.93 -10.53 -19.41
N ARG A 56 34.69 -11.49 -19.97
CA ARG A 56 36.16 -11.45 -19.95
C ARG A 56 36.75 -10.37 -20.85
N VAL A 57 35.98 -9.90 -21.84
CA VAL A 57 36.45 -8.92 -22.84
C VAL A 57 36.11 -7.50 -22.40
N SER A 58 34.86 -7.27 -22.02
CA SER A 58 34.34 -5.95 -21.63
C SER A 58 34.46 -5.63 -20.15
N TYR A 59 34.74 -6.63 -19.31
CA TYR A 59 34.74 -6.54 -17.84
C TYR A 59 33.40 -6.05 -17.23
N LYS A 60 32.32 -6.05 -18.02
CA LYS A 60 30.97 -5.67 -17.59
C LYS A 60 30.21 -6.90 -17.09
N ASP A 61 29.23 -6.66 -16.23
CA ASP A 61 28.26 -7.68 -15.84
C ASP A 61 27.46 -8.11 -17.08
N ALA A 62 27.42 -9.41 -17.35
CA ALA A 62 26.66 -10.02 -18.42
C ALA A 62 25.77 -11.14 -17.87
N GLU A 63 24.69 -11.42 -18.61
CA GLU A 63 23.80 -12.54 -18.31
C GLU A 63 23.58 -13.42 -19.54
N SER A 64 23.49 -14.72 -19.34
CA SER A 64 23.10 -15.68 -20.38
C SER A 64 22.01 -16.62 -19.88
N ARG A 65 21.16 -17.06 -20.80
CA ARG A 65 19.98 -17.89 -20.51
C ARG A 65 19.96 -19.05 -21.49
N LYS A 66 19.65 -20.25 -20.99
CA LYS A 66 19.59 -21.47 -21.79
C LYS A 66 18.92 -22.63 -21.04
N CYS A 67 18.53 -23.66 -21.78
CA CYS A 67 18.23 -24.98 -21.21
C CYS A 67 19.49 -25.64 -20.66
N VAL A 68 19.42 -26.27 -19.50
CA VAL A 68 20.47 -27.13 -18.95
C VAL A 68 19.89 -28.39 -18.32
N LEU A 69 20.74 -29.39 -18.16
CA LEU A 69 20.48 -30.57 -17.33
C LEU A 69 20.96 -30.28 -15.91
N ALA A 70 20.03 -30.15 -14.98
CA ALA A 70 20.31 -29.93 -13.56
C ALA A 70 20.16 -31.24 -12.78
N GLU A 71 21.00 -31.43 -11.76
CA GLU A 71 20.98 -32.61 -10.89
C GLU A 71 19.98 -32.39 -9.74
N LYS A 72 19.10 -33.37 -9.50
CA LYS A 72 18.09 -33.34 -8.45
C LYS A 72 18.61 -34.02 -7.19
N LYS A 73 19.00 -33.22 -6.19
CA LYS A 73 19.41 -33.71 -4.86
C LYS A 73 18.36 -33.31 -3.82
N ASN A 74 17.82 -34.29 -3.09
CA ASN A 74 16.82 -34.07 -2.03
C ASN A 74 15.62 -33.22 -2.46
N GLY A 75 15.13 -33.41 -3.69
CA GLY A 75 14.00 -32.66 -4.24
C GLY A 75 14.33 -31.23 -4.72
N LYS A 76 15.60 -30.80 -4.66
CA LYS A 76 16.06 -29.50 -5.15
C LYS A 76 16.96 -29.67 -6.38
N LEU A 77 16.72 -28.84 -7.41
CA LEU A 77 17.58 -28.78 -8.58
C LEU A 77 18.87 -28.03 -8.26
N THR A 78 20.00 -28.64 -8.63
CA THR A 78 21.35 -28.10 -8.44
C THR A 78 22.11 -28.14 -9.76
N TYR A 79 22.86 -27.08 -10.05
CA TYR A 79 23.65 -26.97 -11.27
C TYR A 79 25.00 -26.33 -10.94
N ASN A 80 26.08 -26.92 -11.44
CA ASN A 80 27.43 -26.39 -11.23
C ASN A 80 27.70 -25.27 -12.23
N CYS A 81 28.00 -24.07 -11.74
CA CYS A 81 28.21 -22.91 -12.61
C CYS A 81 29.43 -23.15 -13.54
N PRO A 82 29.32 -22.89 -14.85
CA PRO A 82 30.44 -23.04 -15.76
C PRO A 82 31.47 -21.93 -15.52
N THR A 83 32.75 -22.29 -15.45
CA THR A 83 33.87 -21.33 -15.32
C THR A 83 34.38 -20.80 -16.67
N THR A 84 33.81 -21.26 -17.78
CA THR A 84 34.30 -21.00 -19.14
C THR A 84 33.99 -19.60 -19.68
N GLN A 85 32.98 -18.90 -19.16
CA GLN A 85 32.54 -17.58 -19.67
C GLN A 85 33.01 -16.37 -18.83
N GLY A 86 33.79 -16.57 -17.76
CA GLY A 86 34.19 -15.52 -16.81
C GLY A 86 34.32 -16.05 -15.39
N GLU A 87 34.45 -15.18 -14.39
CA GLU A 87 34.16 -15.53 -12.99
C GLU A 87 32.62 -15.57 -12.84
N PRO A 88 32.01 -16.75 -12.64
CA PRO A 88 30.57 -16.85 -12.48
C PRO A 88 30.16 -16.24 -11.13
N SER A 89 29.24 -15.28 -11.14
CA SER A 89 28.73 -14.65 -9.93
C SER A 89 27.51 -15.38 -9.37
N SER A 90 26.69 -16.01 -10.22
CA SER A 90 25.53 -16.83 -9.81
C SER A 90 24.94 -17.62 -10.98
N CYS A 91 24.36 -18.80 -10.75
CA CYS A 91 23.75 -19.64 -11.80
C CYS A 91 22.46 -20.37 -11.37
N PRO A 92 21.39 -19.66 -10.98
CA PRO A 92 20.12 -20.29 -10.60
C PRO A 92 19.47 -21.08 -11.74
N VAL A 93 18.82 -22.18 -11.37
CA VAL A 93 18.02 -23.04 -12.24
C VAL A 93 16.57 -23.15 -11.75
N CYS A 94 15.62 -23.28 -12.67
CA CYS A 94 14.19 -23.41 -12.37
C CYS A 94 13.48 -24.35 -13.37
N GLN A 95 12.28 -24.83 -13.04
CA GLN A 95 11.61 -25.95 -13.75
C GLN A 95 10.18 -25.65 -14.19
N THR A 96 9.84 -24.39 -14.45
CA THR A 96 8.55 -23.99 -15.02
C THR A 96 8.75 -23.28 -16.34
N ASP A 97 7.75 -23.29 -17.21
CA ASP A 97 7.87 -22.67 -18.53
C ASP A 97 8.26 -21.19 -18.41
N LEU A 98 9.30 -20.83 -19.17
CA LEU A 98 9.85 -19.49 -19.27
C LEU A 98 10.26 -18.87 -17.92
N CYS A 99 10.57 -19.70 -16.92
CA CYS A 99 10.90 -19.24 -15.56
C CYS A 99 12.22 -18.48 -15.47
N ASN A 100 13.13 -18.69 -16.43
CA ASN A 100 14.33 -17.90 -16.57
C ASN A 100 14.04 -16.59 -17.33
N SER A 101 12.93 -15.90 -17.05
CA SER A 101 12.53 -14.63 -17.67
C SER A 101 12.93 -13.39 -16.87
N GLY A 102 13.06 -13.49 -15.55
CA GLY A 102 13.32 -12.32 -14.71
C GLY A 102 14.55 -11.53 -15.17
N THR A 103 14.40 -10.30 -15.65
CA THR A 103 15.49 -9.33 -15.87
C THR A 103 16.01 -8.84 -14.52
N ARG A 104 17.23 -8.27 -14.47
CA ARG A 104 17.63 -7.43 -13.32
C ARG A 104 16.54 -6.40 -13.10
N ILE A 105 15.87 -6.47 -11.95
CA ILE A 105 14.84 -5.53 -11.56
C ILE A 105 15.52 -4.20 -11.17
N ASN A 106 15.31 -3.17 -12.00
CA ASN A 106 15.61 -1.78 -11.65
C ASN A 106 14.71 -1.33 -10.49
N PHE A 107 15.21 -0.38 -9.70
CA PHE A 107 14.71 0.09 -8.39
C PHE A 107 13.18 0.32 -8.25
N SER A 108 12.44 0.45 -9.36
CA SER A 108 11.01 0.76 -9.45
C SER A 108 10.06 -0.35 -8.93
N LEU A 109 10.46 -1.62 -9.01
CA LEU A 109 9.61 -2.77 -8.64
C LEU A 109 9.65 -3.09 -7.14
N VAL A 110 10.55 -2.47 -6.37
CA VAL A 110 10.61 -2.64 -4.90
C VAL A 110 9.34 -2.11 -4.25
N ALA A 111 8.82 -0.97 -4.72
CA ALA A 111 7.57 -0.38 -4.24
C ALA A 111 6.34 -1.23 -4.62
N VAL A 112 6.34 -1.83 -5.81
CA VAL A 112 5.27 -2.73 -6.26
C VAL A 112 5.33 -4.03 -5.47
N ALA A 113 6.51 -4.61 -5.27
CA ALA A 113 6.70 -5.81 -4.47
C ALA A 113 6.31 -5.58 -3.02
N THR A 114 6.67 -4.45 -2.40
CA THR A 114 6.26 -4.15 -1.02
C THR A 114 4.76 -3.90 -0.90
N VAL A 115 4.10 -3.26 -1.87
CA VAL A 115 2.64 -3.03 -1.84
C VAL A 115 1.84 -4.30 -2.16
N ILE A 116 2.21 -5.04 -3.20
CA ILE A 116 1.60 -6.35 -3.53
C ILE A 116 1.79 -7.31 -2.37
N LEU A 117 3.02 -7.42 -1.85
CA LEU A 117 3.27 -8.24 -0.68
C LEU A 117 2.54 -7.67 0.53
N ALA A 118 2.45 -6.37 0.83
CA ALA A 118 1.72 -5.88 2.01
C ALA A 118 0.20 -6.14 1.97
N ILE A 119 -0.41 -6.20 0.78
CA ILE A 119 -1.85 -6.49 0.61
C ILE A 119 -2.13 -8.00 0.64
N ILE A 120 -1.23 -8.81 0.08
CA ILE A 120 -1.35 -10.27 0.03
C ILE A 120 -0.70 -10.94 1.28
N ALA A 121 0.22 -10.26 1.96
CA ALA A 121 1.04 -10.77 3.06
C ALA A 121 0.28 -11.11 4.34
N PRO A 122 -0.79 -10.41 4.74
CA PRO A 122 -1.62 -10.86 5.85
C PRO A 122 -2.12 -12.29 5.61
N LYS A 123 -2.31 -12.70 4.35
CA LYS A 123 -2.82 -14.03 3.98
C LYS A 123 -1.72 -15.06 3.67
N ILE A 124 -0.57 -14.64 3.15
CA ILE A 124 0.57 -15.54 2.86
C ILE A 124 1.42 -15.83 4.11
N PHE A 125 1.61 -14.84 4.99
CA PHE A 125 2.61 -14.94 6.05
C PHE A 125 2.07 -15.38 7.42
N ASP A 126 0.77 -15.67 7.54
CA ASP A 126 0.22 -16.16 8.80
C ASP A 126 0.23 -17.71 8.88
N LYS A 127 0.35 -18.42 7.74
CA LYS A 127 0.66 -19.87 7.70
C LYS A 127 1.42 -20.28 6.42
N PRO A 128 2.64 -20.84 6.50
CA PRO A 128 3.31 -21.40 5.34
C PRO A 128 2.64 -22.74 4.97
N GLY A 129 1.94 -22.77 3.84
CA GLY A 129 1.39 -24.00 3.26
C GLY A 129 -0.13 -24.07 3.11
N ASP A 130 -0.89 -23.05 3.52
CA ASP A 130 -2.34 -23.05 3.40
C ASP A 130 -2.82 -22.07 2.32
N LEU A 131 -2.98 -22.57 1.09
CA LEU A 131 -3.57 -21.82 -0.03
C LEU A 131 -5.09 -21.60 0.15
N SER A 132 -5.70 -22.09 1.25
CA SER A 132 -7.15 -21.95 1.49
C SER A 132 -7.61 -20.54 1.90
N GLU A 133 -6.70 -19.62 2.25
CA GLU A 133 -7.04 -18.24 2.66
C GLU A 133 -6.95 -17.21 1.52
N PHE A 134 -6.48 -17.59 0.33
CA PHE A 134 -6.68 -16.76 -0.86
C PHE A 134 -8.18 -16.66 -1.15
N PRO A 135 -8.71 -15.46 -1.43
CA PRO A 135 -10.11 -15.35 -1.80
C PRO A 135 -10.30 -16.10 -3.12
N THR A 136 -10.96 -17.25 -3.05
CA THR A 136 -11.31 -18.03 -4.23
C THR A 136 -12.46 -17.30 -4.87
N CYS A 137 -12.18 -16.53 -5.92
CA CYS A 137 -13.22 -15.84 -6.67
C CYS A 137 -14.14 -16.91 -7.27
N LYS A 138 -15.24 -17.23 -6.59
CA LYS A 138 -16.17 -18.26 -7.04
C LYS A 138 -16.73 -17.85 -8.40
N ALA A 139 -16.67 -18.76 -9.37
CA ALA A 139 -17.04 -18.47 -10.75
C ALA A 139 -18.50 -17.96 -10.90
N LYS A 140 -18.66 -17.04 -11.86
CA LYS A 140 -19.89 -16.63 -12.56
C LYS A 140 -21.16 -16.46 -11.70
N LYS A 141 -21.15 -15.55 -10.73
CA LYS A 141 -22.38 -14.84 -10.35
C LYS A 141 -22.39 -13.44 -10.92
N VAL A 142 -23.17 -13.25 -11.98
CA VAL A 142 -23.45 -11.93 -12.56
C VAL A 142 -24.36 -11.18 -11.61
N TYR A 143 -23.81 -10.22 -10.87
CA TYR A 143 -24.61 -9.24 -10.15
C TYR A 143 -24.94 -8.10 -11.14
N ARG A 144 -26.02 -8.26 -11.90
CA ARG A 144 -26.57 -7.14 -12.70
C ARG A 144 -27.23 -6.17 -11.74
N CYS A 145 -26.66 -4.96 -11.62
CA CYS A 145 -27.42 -3.83 -11.08
C CYS A 145 -28.50 -3.49 -12.12
N ARG A 146 -29.77 -3.86 -11.85
CA ARG A 146 -30.89 -3.43 -12.68
C ARG A 146 -31.02 -1.91 -12.54
N ASN A 147 -31.14 -1.22 -13.68
CA ASN A 147 -31.38 0.21 -13.84
C ASN A 147 -31.94 0.89 -12.59
N VAL A 148 -31.07 1.49 -11.78
CA VAL A 148 -31.48 2.36 -10.68
C VAL A 148 -31.89 3.68 -11.33
N LYS A 149 -33.19 3.97 -11.34
CA LYS A 149 -33.69 5.27 -11.80
C LYS A 149 -33.40 6.29 -10.69
N ILE A 150 -33.22 7.56 -11.06
CA ILE A 150 -33.08 8.67 -10.10
C ILE A 150 -34.23 8.69 -9.06
N GLN A 151 -35.41 8.19 -9.43
CA GLN A 151 -36.57 8.05 -8.54
C GLN A 151 -36.37 6.98 -7.43
N ASP A 152 -35.52 5.98 -7.64
CA ASP A 152 -35.20 4.95 -6.64
C ASP A 152 -34.25 5.49 -5.54
N ILE A 153 -33.54 6.59 -5.80
CA ILE A 153 -32.72 7.30 -4.81
C ILE A 153 -33.62 7.99 -3.77
N HIS A 154 -34.79 8.49 -4.16
CA HIS A 154 -35.78 9.04 -3.22
C HIS A 154 -36.34 7.96 -2.26
N TRP A 155 -36.43 6.70 -2.71
CA TRP A 155 -36.80 5.59 -1.83
C TRP A 155 -35.70 5.27 -0.80
N PHE A 156 -34.43 5.33 -1.22
CA PHE A 156 -33.25 5.21 -0.33
C PHE A 156 -33.16 6.34 0.69
N HIS A 157 -33.55 7.57 0.31
CA HIS A 157 -33.63 8.74 1.19
C HIS A 157 -34.64 8.58 2.32
N ARG A 158 -35.73 7.83 2.11
CA ARG A 158 -36.83 7.69 3.09
C ARG A 158 -36.57 6.60 4.15
N HIS A 159 -35.71 5.62 3.87
CA HIS A 159 -35.48 4.47 4.75
C HIS A 159 -34.17 4.51 5.55
N LEU A 160 -33.24 5.43 5.25
CA LEU A 160 -32.04 5.64 6.08
C LEU A 160 -32.25 6.61 7.25
N TYR A 161 -33.41 7.28 7.35
CA TYR A 161 -33.76 8.12 8.50
C TYR A 161 -34.49 7.39 9.64
N PHE A 162 -34.64 6.06 9.58
CA PHE A 162 -35.20 5.25 10.67
C PHE A 162 -34.44 3.94 10.91
N THR A 163 -33.12 4.02 10.98
CA THR A 163 -32.36 3.22 11.96
C THR A 163 -31.38 4.15 12.67
N SER A 164 -31.97 5.16 13.31
CA SER A 164 -31.38 5.75 14.50
C SER A 164 -31.26 4.64 15.52
N ASP A 165 -30.06 4.12 15.73
CA ASP A 165 -29.71 3.36 16.93
C ASP A 165 -29.75 4.32 18.13
N LYS A 166 -30.98 4.70 18.51
CA LYS A 166 -31.34 5.11 19.87
C LYS A 166 -31.33 3.85 20.72
N ASN A 167 -30.13 3.36 21.03
CA ASN A 167 -29.82 2.51 22.18
C ASN A 167 -28.31 2.46 22.42
N ARG A 168 -27.69 3.63 22.46
CA ARG A 168 -26.39 3.80 23.14
C ARG A 168 -26.61 4.62 24.39
N THR A 169 -27.29 4.02 25.38
CA THR A 169 -27.15 4.41 26.77
C THR A 169 -25.67 4.28 27.13
N VAL A 170 -25.10 5.42 27.48
CA VAL A 170 -23.83 5.53 28.21
C VAL A 170 -24.03 4.79 29.52
N LEU A 171 -23.36 3.66 29.66
CA LEU A 171 -23.00 3.10 30.96
C LEU A 171 -21.47 3.17 31.03
N GLU A 172 -21.02 4.21 31.72
CA GLU A 172 -19.78 4.15 32.49
C GLU A 172 -19.90 2.99 33.48
N GLY A 173 -18.82 2.23 33.62
CA GLY A 173 -18.77 1.06 34.48
C GLY A 173 -17.46 0.33 34.31
N ASP A 174 -16.42 0.88 34.94
CA ASP A 174 -15.33 0.08 35.47
C ASP A 174 -15.93 -1.06 36.30
N THR A 175 -15.61 -2.30 35.97
CA THR A 175 -15.65 -3.39 36.95
C THR A 175 -14.60 -4.42 36.58
N ASP A 176 -13.52 -4.38 37.34
CA ASP A 176 -12.82 -5.57 37.82
C ASP A 176 -13.85 -6.63 38.22
N ILE A 177 -13.74 -7.82 37.65
CA ILE A 177 -14.47 -9.00 38.13
C ILE A 177 -13.43 -9.94 38.74
N THR A 178 -13.20 -9.68 40.03
CA THR A 178 -12.88 -10.70 41.03
C THR A 178 -14.06 -11.65 41.16
N LEU A 179 -13.85 -12.92 40.85
CA LEU A 179 -14.77 -14.00 41.24
C LEU A 179 -14.12 -14.77 42.40
N SER A 180 -14.54 -14.42 43.61
CA SER A 180 -14.53 -15.28 44.77
C SER A 180 -15.84 -16.05 44.82
N GLU A 181 -15.77 -17.39 44.87
CA GLU A 181 -16.85 -18.20 45.43
C GLU A 181 -16.36 -18.89 46.71
N SER A 182 -17.21 -18.78 47.71
CA SER A 182 -17.09 -19.22 49.08
C SER A 182 -17.37 -20.71 49.25
N SER A 183 -16.64 -21.37 50.15
CA SER A 183 -17.14 -22.52 50.94
C SER A 183 -16.36 -22.65 52.26
N THR A 184 -16.95 -22.09 53.31
CA THR A 184 -17.00 -22.57 54.72
C THR A 184 -15.87 -23.46 55.30
N VAL A 185 -15.06 -22.83 56.16
CA VAL A 185 -14.63 -23.17 57.55
C VAL A 185 -14.59 -24.66 57.99
N SER A 186 -13.40 -25.17 58.36
CA SER A 186 -13.06 -25.55 59.74
C SER A 186 -11.59 -25.98 59.91
N VAL A 187 -11.01 -25.56 61.03
CA VAL A 187 -9.61 -25.64 61.48
C VAL A 187 -9.18 -27.07 61.86
N GLY A 188 -7.92 -27.43 61.58
CA GLY A 188 -7.21 -28.49 62.31
C GLY A 188 -6.12 -29.21 61.52
N SER A 189 -4.86 -28.95 61.89
CA SER A 189 -3.64 -29.79 61.80
C SER A 189 -3.63 -30.93 60.75
N THR A 190 -2.63 -31.09 59.89
CA THR A 190 -1.27 -31.51 60.25
C THR A 190 -0.41 -31.50 58.97
N SER A 191 0.88 -31.20 59.12
CA SER A 191 1.93 -31.13 58.09
C SER A 191 1.92 -32.27 57.07
N THR A 192 1.86 -31.94 55.77
CA THR A 192 2.37 -32.83 54.71
C THR A 192 2.95 -32.05 53.53
N THR A 193 4.13 -32.51 53.13
CA THR A 193 5.12 -31.96 52.21
C THR A 193 4.58 -31.60 50.83
N SER A 194 4.87 -30.39 50.35
CA SER A 194 4.61 -29.92 48.99
C SER A 194 5.43 -30.69 47.96
N ILE A 195 4.78 -31.46 47.07
CA ILE A 195 5.39 -31.94 45.84
C ILE A 195 5.28 -30.81 44.81
N SER A 196 6.37 -30.10 44.60
CA SER A 196 6.55 -29.19 43.48
C SER A 196 6.80 -30.02 42.21
N VAL A 197 5.94 -29.88 41.21
CA VAL A 197 6.23 -30.38 39.86
C VAL A 197 7.23 -29.42 39.23
N PHE A 198 8.50 -29.57 39.60
CA PHE A 198 9.62 -29.07 38.81
C PHE A 198 9.62 -29.85 37.49
N THR A 199 9.23 -29.21 36.38
CA THR A 199 9.64 -29.69 35.07
C THR A 199 11.16 -29.60 35.01
N SER A 200 11.82 -30.73 35.26
CA SER A 200 13.26 -30.90 35.09
C SER A 200 13.68 -30.35 33.72
N LEU A 201 14.44 -29.26 33.72
CA LEU A 201 15.20 -28.80 32.56
C LEU A 201 16.25 -29.88 32.27
N ARG A 202 15.87 -30.93 31.53
CA ARG A 202 16.80 -31.96 31.09
C ARG A 202 17.81 -31.31 30.15
N GLN A 203 19.09 -31.51 30.44
CA GLN A 203 20.16 -31.10 29.54
C GLN A 203 19.90 -31.74 28.16
N PRO A 204 19.83 -30.93 27.08
CA PRO A 204 19.63 -31.48 25.75
C PRO A 204 20.80 -32.39 25.40
N THR A 205 20.49 -33.52 24.81
CA THR A 205 21.52 -34.44 24.29
C THR A 205 22.39 -33.70 23.27
N VAL A 206 23.64 -34.15 23.09
CA VAL A 206 24.55 -33.55 22.10
C VAL A 206 23.90 -33.54 20.71
N THR A 207 23.19 -34.60 20.35
CA THR A 207 22.43 -34.70 19.09
C THR A 207 21.32 -33.65 18.99
N GLN A 208 20.57 -33.38 20.07
CA GLN A 208 19.55 -32.33 20.08
C GLN A 208 20.17 -30.93 19.96
N SER A 209 21.28 -30.69 20.64
CA SER A 209 22.02 -29.43 20.56
C SER A 209 22.59 -29.20 19.15
N MET A 210 23.17 -30.24 18.52
CA MET A 210 23.64 -30.19 17.13
C MET A 210 22.49 -29.95 16.15
N LYS A 211 21.35 -30.64 16.31
CA LYS A 211 20.13 -30.41 15.51
C LYS A 211 19.60 -28.99 15.66
N LYS A 212 19.68 -28.42 16.87
CA LYS A 212 19.28 -27.03 17.12
C LYS A 212 20.20 -26.07 16.36
N ILE A 213 21.51 -26.25 16.45
CA ILE A 213 22.48 -25.40 15.74
C ILE A 213 22.30 -25.51 14.21
N SER A 214 22.17 -26.72 13.67
CA SER A 214 21.94 -26.93 12.23
C SER A 214 20.58 -26.42 11.75
N SER A 215 19.61 -26.23 12.64
CA SER A 215 18.34 -25.60 12.26
C SER A 215 18.46 -24.09 11.96
N TYR A 216 19.53 -23.43 12.43
CA TYR A 216 19.84 -22.02 12.18
C TYR A 216 20.86 -21.79 11.04
N SER A 217 21.53 -22.84 10.56
CA SER A 217 22.37 -22.74 9.37
C SER A 217 21.54 -22.46 8.12
N ASP A 218 22.18 -22.01 7.05
CA ASP A 218 21.53 -21.66 5.79
C ASP A 218 20.64 -22.80 5.27
N GLY A 219 19.36 -22.51 5.03
CA GLY A 219 18.36 -23.50 4.61
C GLY A 219 17.74 -24.34 5.73
N GLY A 220 18.19 -24.17 6.98
CA GLY A 220 17.60 -24.80 8.16
C GLY A 220 16.19 -24.25 8.50
N PRO A 221 15.31 -25.04 9.16
CA PRO A 221 13.93 -24.62 9.40
C PRO A 221 13.77 -23.31 10.20
N HIS A 222 14.62 -23.06 11.21
CA HIS A 222 14.58 -21.82 11.97
C HIS A 222 15.18 -20.65 11.17
N ASN A 223 16.24 -20.91 10.40
CA ASN A 223 16.82 -19.92 9.49
C ASN A 223 15.79 -19.41 8.47
N VAL A 224 15.06 -20.33 7.83
CA VAL A 224 14.02 -19.99 6.84
C VAL A 224 12.91 -19.17 7.51
N LYS A 225 12.34 -19.65 8.63
CA LYS A 225 11.26 -18.94 9.34
C LYS A 225 11.66 -17.53 9.76
N LEU A 226 12.87 -17.37 10.29
CA LEU A 226 13.35 -16.06 10.74
C LEU A 226 13.64 -15.13 9.57
N THR A 227 14.21 -15.64 8.48
CA THR A 227 14.42 -14.88 7.24
C THR A 227 13.08 -14.43 6.65
N GLU A 228 12.08 -15.30 6.61
CA GLU A 228 10.73 -14.94 6.16
C GLU A 228 10.07 -13.88 7.05
N ALA A 229 10.26 -13.95 8.37
CA ALA A 229 9.78 -12.93 9.29
C ALA A 229 10.45 -11.57 9.07
N ILE A 230 11.77 -11.55 8.81
CA ILE A 230 12.52 -10.33 8.48
C ILE A 230 12.02 -9.75 7.14
N VAL A 231 11.80 -10.59 6.14
CA VAL A 231 11.21 -10.15 4.86
C VAL A 231 9.81 -9.57 5.07
N LYS A 232 8.96 -10.21 5.89
CA LYS A 232 7.63 -9.70 6.26
C LYS A 232 7.72 -8.33 6.91
N PHE A 233 8.63 -8.17 7.88
CA PHE A 233 8.89 -6.89 8.55
C PHE A 233 9.28 -5.81 7.55
N ILE A 234 10.26 -6.09 6.69
CA ILE A 234 10.75 -5.12 5.71
C ILE A 234 9.65 -4.68 4.76
N VAL A 235 8.84 -5.63 4.29
CA VAL A 235 7.74 -5.37 3.36
C VAL A 235 6.60 -4.61 4.03
N LYS A 236 6.08 -5.11 5.16
CA LYS A 236 4.89 -4.54 5.81
C LYS A 236 5.16 -3.16 6.38
N ASP A 237 6.38 -2.94 6.87
CA ASP A 237 6.75 -1.69 7.52
C ASP A 237 7.47 -0.74 6.56
N ASN A 238 7.60 -1.12 5.28
CA ASN A 238 8.26 -0.34 4.23
C ASN A 238 9.69 0.11 4.60
N MET A 239 10.48 -0.83 5.12
CA MET A 239 11.86 -0.58 5.54
C MET A 239 12.84 -0.73 4.37
N PRO A 240 13.97 0.01 4.37
CA PRO A 240 15.01 -0.19 3.37
C PRO A 240 15.67 -1.57 3.55
N PHE A 241 16.03 -2.25 2.44
CA PHE A 241 16.70 -3.56 2.52
C PHE A 241 18.02 -3.55 3.30
N SER A 242 18.72 -2.40 3.33
CA SER A 242 19.96 -2.23 4.09
C SER A 242 19.76 -2.24 5.61
N ILE A 243 18.52 -2.23 6.10
CA ILE A 243 18.24 -2.25 7.55
C ILE A 243 18.88 -3.46 8.25
N VAL A 244 18.96 -4.60 7.54
CA VAL A 244 19.55 -5.83 8.08
C VAL A 244 21.06 -5.75 8.31
N GLU A 245 21.72 -4.79 7.68
CA GLU A 245 23.16 -4.52 7.82
C GLU A 245 23.44 -3.43 8.86
N GLY A 246 22.40 -2.78 9.40
CA GLY A 246 22.53 -1.75 10.42
C GLY A 246 23.06 -2.31 11.74
N LYS A 247 24.06 -1.63 12.33
CA LYS A 247 24.72 -2.08 13.59
C LYS A 247 23.72 -2.38 14.72
N GLY A 248 22.70 -1.54 14.89
CA GLY A 248 21.66 -1.73 15.89
C GLY A 248 20.80 -2.98 15.64
N PHE A 249 20.38 -3.20 14.40
CA PHE A 249 19.62 -4.40 14.01
C PHE A 249 20.44 -5.68 14.20
N VAL A 250 21.71 -5.68 13.77
CA VAL A 250 22.61 -6.82 13.98
C VAL A 250 22.81 -7.11 15.47
N SER A 251 22.97 -6.08 16.31
CA SER A 251 23.08 -6.24 17.76
C SER A 251 21.81 -6.87 18.36
N LEU A 252 20.63 -6.36 17.96
CA LEU A 252 19.34 -6.93 18.36
C LEU A 252 19.23 -8.41 17.99
N MET A 253 19.58 -8.77 16.75
CA MET A 253 19.51 -10.15 16.27
C MET A 253 20.48 -11.07 17.00
N LYS A 254 21.66 -10.59 17.40
CA LYS A 254 22.58 -11.37 18.25
C LYS A 254 21.98 -11.70 19.62
N GLN A 255 21.17 -10.81 20.20
CA GLN A 255 20.50 -11.06 21.47
C GLN A 255 19.26 -11.95 21.31
N ALA A 256 18.46 -11.71 20.27
CA ALA A 256 17.22 -12.45 20.04
C ALA A 256 17.46 -13.87 19.48
N ALA A 257 18.43 -14.03 18.57
CA ALA A 257 18.72 -15.27 17.87
C ALA A 257 20.24 -15.40 17.58
N PRO A 258 21.08 -15.67 18.61
CA PRO A 258 22.54 -15.63 18.49
C PRO A 258 23.14 -16.61 17.46
N LEU A 259 22.45 -17.73 17.20
CA LEU A 259 22.87 -18.74 16.22
C LEU A 259 22.49 -18.39 14.78
N TYR A 260 21.64 -17.38 14.58
CA TYR A 260 21.18 -16.97 13.26
C TYR A 260 22.17 -16.01 12.62
N LYS A 261 22.63 -16.35 11.41
CA LYS A 261 23.42 -15.44 10.58
C LYS A 261 22.47 -14.52 9.81
N VAL A 262 22.49 -13.23 10.14
CA VAL A 262 21.68 -12.23 9.45
C VAL A 262 22.08 -12.18 7.96
N PRO A 263 21.12 -12.31 7.02
CA PRO A 263 21.39 -12.25 5.59
C PRO A 263 21.84 -10.86 5.14
N SER A 264 22.57 -10.80 4.02
CA SER A 264 22.92 -9.52 3.38
C SER A 264 21.70 -8.83 2.77
N ARG A 265 21.80 -7.53 2.49
CA ARG A 265 20.77 -6.78 1.76
C ARG A 265 20.39 -7.42 0.43
N ASN A 266 21.36 -8.01 -0.28
CA ASN A 266 21.15 -8.62 -1.59
C ASN A 266 20.42 -9.96 -1.44
N THR A 267 20.74 -10.72 -0.39
CA THR A 267 20.02 -11.95 -0.06
C THR A 267 18.56 -11.64 0.26
N ILE A 268 18.30 -10.62 1.09
CA ILE A 268 16.93 -10.16 1.40
C ILE A 268 16.20 -9.71 0.14
N LYS A 269 16.85 -8.93 -0.74
CA LYS A 269 16.26 -8.52 -2.02
C LYS A 269 15.83 -9.74 -2.84
N ASN A 270 16.70 -10.74 -2.98
CA ASN A 270 16.37 -11.97 -3.71
C ASN A 270 15.17 -12.71 -3.08
N HIS A 271 15.06 -12.75 -1.74
CA HIS A 271 13.90 -13.33 -1.07
C HIS A 271 12.61 -12.56 -1.36
N VAL A 272 12.68 -11.23 -1.42
CA VAL A 272 11.53 -10.39 -1.80
C VAL A 272 11.14 -10.64 -3.25
N ASP A 273 12.11 -10.75 -4.17
CA ASP A 273 11.86 -11.06 -5.59
C ASP A 273 11.14 -12.41 -5.74
N VAL A 274 11.60 -13.46 -5.05
CA VAL A 274 10.94 -14.79 -5.07
C VAL A 274 9.51 -14.73 -4.51
N LYS A 275 9.29 -13.96 -3.44
CA LYS A 275 7.94 -13.77 -2.87
C LYS A 275 7.04 -12.98 -3.81
N TYR A 276 7.57 -11.98 -4.50
CA TYR A 276 6.85 -11.23 -5.53
C TYR A 276 6.39 -12.14 -6.66
N GLU A 277 7.27 -12.99 -7.21
CA GLU A 277 6.89 -13.92 -8.30
C GLU A 277 5.76 -14.87 -7.87
N SER A 278 5.85 -15.38 -6.64
CA SER A 278 4.81 -16.26 -6.07
C SER A 278 3.47 -15.53 -5.95
N ALA A 279 3.49 -14.29 -5.42
CA ALA A 279 2.29 -13.47 -5.24
C ALA A 279 1.69 -12.99 -6.58
N SER A 280 2.54 -12.62 -7.53
CA SER A 280 2.16 -12.21 -8.89
C SER A 280 1.48 -13.36 -9.63
N THR A 281 2.05 -14.57 -9.56
CA THR A 281 1.45 -15.77 -10.15
C THR A 281 0.07 -16.06 -9.56
N ALA A 282 -0.07 -16.00 -8.23
CA ALA A 282 -1.36 -16.20 -7.56
C ALA A 282 -2.39 -15.13 -7.97
N LEU A 283 -1.98 -13.85 -8.06
CA LEU A 283 -2.88 -12.78 -8.51
C LEU A 283 -3.30 -12.97 -9.97
N LYS A 284 -2.39 -13.35 -10.87
CA LYS A 284 -2.72 -13.68 -12.28
C LYS A 284 -3.78 -14.78 -12.37
N GLN A 285 -3.67 -15.83 -11.54
CA GLN A 285 -4.68 -16.89 -11.47
C GLN A 285 -6.05 -16.38 -11.01
N ILE A 286 -6.08 -15.46 -10.05
CA ILE A 286 -7.32 -14.82 -9.60
C ILE A 286 -7.93 -13.99 -10.73
N LEU A 287 -7.12 -13.19 -11.42
CA LEU A 287 -7.56 -12.30 -12.50
C LEU A 287 -8.20 -13.06 -13.67
N ASN A 288 -7.79 -14.31 -13.93
CA ASN A 288 -8.44 -15.18 -14.93
C ASN A 288 -9.94 -15.41 -14.66
N ASN A 289 -10.37 -15.29 -13.40
CA ASN A 289 -11.77 -15.48 -12.99
C ASN A 289 -12.54 -14.16 -12.81
N VAL A 290 -11.87 -13.01 -12.94
CA VAL A 290 -12.47 -11.69 -12.74
C VAL A 290 -13.14 -11.22 -14.03
N GLN A 291 -14.41 -10.85 -13.93
CA GLN A 291 -15.20 -10.42 -15.09
C GLN A 291 -15.01 -8.95 -15.46
N SER A 292 -14.72 -8.12 -14.46
CA SER A 292 -14.63 -6.68 -14.63
C SER A 292 -13.61 -6.10 -13.67
N ILE A 293 -12.76 -5.22 -14.19
CA ILE A 293 -11.80 -4.47 -13.40
C ILE A 293 -11.93 -2.97 -13.66
N THR A 294 -11.66 -2.19 -12.63
CA THR A 294 -11.45 -0.75 -12.75
C THR A 294 -9.97 -0.46 -12.51
N ILE A 295 -9.42 0.46 -13.28
CA ILE A 295 -8.03 0.91 -13.11
C ILE A 295 -8.05 2.28 -12.46
N THR A 296 -7.20 2.51 -11.48
CA THR A 296 -6.77 3.85 -11.06
C THR A 296 -5.32 4.04 -11.48
N THR A 297 -5.00 5.21 -11.99
CA THR A 297 -3.62 5.54 -12.37
C THR A 297 -3.27 6.93 -11.90
N ASP A 298 -2.04 7.07 -11.43
CA ASP A 298 -1.49 8.30 -10.89
C ASP A 298 -0.10 8.52 -11.49
N THR A 299 0.20 9.77 -11.82
CA THR A 299 1.52 10.17 -12.31
C THR A 299 2.09 11.21 -11.37
N TRP A 300 3.25 10.93 -10.80
CA TRP A 300 3.93 11.87 -9.91
C TRP A 300 5.41 12.00 -10.25
N THR A 301 5.97 13.17 -9.96
CA THR A 301 7.41 13.41 -10.05
C THR A 301 7.99 13.40 -8.64
N ALA A 302 9.03 12.60 -8.44
CA ALA A 302 9.79 12.56 -7.20
C ALA A 302 10.73 13.76 -7.13
N ASP A 303 10.34 14.76 -6.32
CA ASP A 303 11.01 16.06 -6.20
C ASP A 303 12.53 15.99 -6.01
N MET A 304 13.03 15.02 -5.25
CA MET A 304 14.47 14.90 -4.95
C MET A 304 15.30 14.27 -6.07
N GLN A 305 14.68 13.51 -6.97
CA GLN A 305 15.40 12.76 -8.01
C GLN A 305 15.03 13.24 -9.42
N THR A 306 14.07 14.16 -9.55
CA THR A 306 13.51 14.62 -10.84
C THR A 306 13.04 13.46 -11.72
N LYS A 307 12.68 12.34 -11.10
CA LYS A 307 12.20 11.13 -11.77
C LYS A 307 10.69 11.10 -11.69
N SER A 308 10.06 10.76 -12.81
CA SER A 308 8.61 10.64 -12.86
C SER A 308 8.20 9.18 -12.86
N PHE A 309 7.06 8.90 -12.25
CA PHE A 309 6.55 7.55 -12.11
C PHE A 309 5.09 7.49 -12.50
N LEU A 310 4.71 6.38 -13.12
CA LEU A 310 3.34 6.00 -13.42
C LEU A 310 2.95 4.83 -12.53
N GLY A 311 2.02 5.05 -11.61
CA GLY A 311 1.40 4.01 -10.80
C GLY A 311 0.12 3.50 -11.44
N ILE A 312 -0.09 2.19 -11.40
CA ILE A 312 -1.31 1.53 -11.86
C ILE A 312 -1.81 0.59 -10.77
N THR A 313 -3.05 0.81 -10.36
CA THR A 313 -3.76 -0.05 -9.41
C THR A 313 -5.04 -0.55 -10.04
N ILE A 314 -5.29 -1.84 -9.93
CA ILE A 314 -6.54 -2.47 -10.35
C ILE A 314 -7.45 -2.69 -9.15
N HIS A 315 -8.75 -2.58 -9.40
CA HIS A 315 -9.81 -2.75 -8.43
C HIS A 315 -10.83 -3.72 -8.98
N PHE A 316 -11.20 -4.72 -8.19
CA PHE A 316 -12.22 -5.69 -8.55
C PHE A 316 -12.93 -6.22 -7.30
N ILE A 317 -14.10 -6.82 -7.51
CA ILE A 317 -14.87 -7.44 -6.43
C ILE A 317 -14.64 -8.95 -6.50
N CYS A 318 -14.28 -9.52 -5.36
CA CYS A 318 -14.15 -10.96 -5.17
C CYS A 318 -14.83 -11.31 -3.84
N ASP A 319 -15.77 -12.26 -3.87
CA ASP A 319 -16.57 -12.65 -2.70
C ASP A 319 -17.21 -11.46 -1.95
N LEU A 320 -17.79 -10.51 -2.70
CA LEU A 320 -18.40 -9.27 -2.19
C LEU A 320 -17.43 -8.34 -1.43
N LYS A 321 -16.12 -8.58 -1.55
CA LYS A 321 -15.08 -7.72 -1.00
C LYS A 321 -14.39 -6.97 -2.13
N LEU A 322 -14.20 -5.66 -1.93
CA LEU A 322 -13.36 -4.84 -2.80
C LEU A 322 -11.90 -5.24 -2.59
N ILE A 323 -11.26 -5.68 -3.66
CA ILE A 323 -9.83 -5.96 -3.71
C ILE A 323 -9.18 -4.89 -4.56
N SER A 324 -8.14 -4.26 -4.02
CA SER A 324 -7.31 -3.26 -4.69
C SER A 324 -5.89 -3.78 -4.74
N CYS A 325 -5.26 -3.83 -5.92
CA CYS A 325 -3.90 -4.31 -6.09
C CYS A 325 -3.12 -3.39 -7.02
N THR A 326 -2.01 -2.83 -6.54
CA THR A 326 -1.06 -2.11 -7.39
C THR A 326 -0.30 -3.11 -8.24
N ILE A 327 -0.41 -3.02 -9.56
CA ILE A 327 0.19 -3.97 -10.49
C ILE A 327 1.45 -3.42 -11.16
N GLY A 328 1.66 -2.10 -11.10
CA GLY A 328 2.83 -1.48 -11.68
C GLY A 328 3.13 -0.11 -11.07
N VAL A 329 4.41 0.16 -10.91
CA VAL A 329 4.98 1.49 -10.71
C VAL A 329 6.18 1.53 -11.64
N THR A 330 6.07 2.33 -12.69
CA THR A 330 7.10 2.40 -13.75
C THR A 330 7.66 3.80 -13.83
N GLU A 331 8.99 3.90 -13.85
CA GLU A 331 9.69 5.15 -14.11
C GLU A 331 9.43 5.60 -15.55
N LEU A 332 8.94 6.83 -15.72
CA LEU A 332 8.77 7.48 -17.02
C LEU A 332 10.09 8.16 -17.39
N THR A 333 10.73 7.66 -18.45
CA THR A 333 12.06 8.13 -18.88
C THR A 333 12.01 9.05 -20.09
N GLU A 334 10.83 9.18 -20.71
CA GLU A 334 10.61 10.01 -21.90
C GLU A 334 9.70 11.20 -21.60
N SER A 335 9.51 12.06 -22.59
CA SER A 335 8.48 13.09 -22.52
C SER A 335 7.12 12.45 -22.30
N HIS A 336 6.38 12.94 -21.30
CA HIS A 336 5.08 12.43 -20.86
C HIS A 336 3.94 12.71 -21.85
N THR A 337 4.15 12.39 -23.12
CA THR A 337 3.14 12.49 -24.18
C THR A 337 2.03 11.47 -23.94
N ALA A 338 0.83 11.77 -24.43
CA ALA A 338 -0.30 10.84 -24.34
C ALA A 338 0.02 9.47 -24.98
N ALA A 339 0.78 9.44 -26.07
CA ALA A 339 1.17 8.21 -26.75
C ALA A 339 2.09 7.33 -25.88
N TYR A 340 3.10 7.94 -25.24
CA TYR A 340 4.04 7.24 -24.36
C TYR A 340 3.36 6.73 -23.08
N ILE A 341 2.56 7.58 -22.42
CA ILE A 341 1.80 7.15 -21.23
C ILE A 341 0.85 5.99 -21.61
N GLY A 342 0.17 6.10 -22.75
CA GLY A 342 -0.71 5.06 -23.25
C GLY A 342 0.01 3.75 -23.56
N SER A 343 1.24 3.78 -24.09
CA SER A 343 2.01 2.55 -24.33
C SER A 343 2.43 1.89 -23.01
N GLN A 344 2.85 2.67 -22.01
CA GLN A 344 3.22 2.17 -20.69
C GLN A 344 2.03 1.52 -19.95
N LEU A 345 0.84 2.13 -20.02
CA LEU A 345 -0.39 1.53 -19.48
C LEU A 345 -0.65 0.14 -20.09
N ILE A 346 -0.58 0.04 -21.42
CA ILE A 346 -0.86 -1.22 -22.15
C ILE A 346 0.23 -2.26 -21.88
N GLU A 347 1.50 -1.87 -21.82
CA GLU A 347 2.62 -2.78 -21.54
C GLU A 347 2.47 -3.45 -20.17
N ILE A 348 2.08 -2.68 -19.14
CA ILE A 348 1.81 -3.22 -17.81
C ILE A 348 0.62 -4.18 -17.85
N LEU A 349 -0.50 -3.79 -18.48
CA LEU A 349 -1.66 -4.69 -18.58
C LEU A 349 -1.33 -6.01 -19.31
N ASN A 350 -0.55 -5.94 -20.39
CA ASN A 350 -0.07 -7.12 -21.11
C ASN A 350 0.82 -8.03 -20.25
N THR A 351 1.71 -7.44 -19.45
CA THR A 351 2.58 -8.19 -18.50
C THR A 351 1.76 -8.96 -17.47
N TRP A 352 0.59 -8.44 -17.11
CA TRP A 352 -0.36 -9.06 -16.20
C TRP A 352 -1.39 -9.96 -16.89
N GLY A 353 -1.37 -10.07 -18.23
CA GLY A 353 -2.32 -10.88 -19.00
C GLY A 353 -3.75 -10.32 -18.96
N ILE A 354 -3.92 -9.02 -18.73
CA ILE A 354 -5.22 -8.37 -18.58
C ILE A 354 -5.75 -7.96 -19.96
N ASN A 355 -6.91 -8.49 -20.34
CA ASN A 355 -7.61 -8.07 -21.55
C ASN A 355 -8.28 -6.69 -21.33
N LEU A 356 -8.18 -5.79 -22.33
CA LEU A 356 -8.80 -4.46 -22.30
C LEU A 356 -10.34 -4.51 -22.27
N GLU A 357 -10.94 -5.62 -22.71
CA GLU A 357 -12.39 -5.80 -22.72
C GLU A 357 -12.99 -5.86 -21.30
N ILE A 358 -12.28 -6.46 -20.34
CA ILE A 358 -12.74 -6.56 -18.95
C ILE A 358 -12.51 -5.26 -18.17
N VAL A 359 -11.75 -4.30 -18.72
CA VAL A 359 -11.58 -2.98 -18.11
C VAL A 359 -12.87 -2.20 -18.32
N VAL A 360 -13.59 -1.91 -17.24
CA VAL A 360 -14.87 -1.16 -17.30
C VAL A 360 -14.67 0.34 -17.14
N ALA A 361 -13.65 0.75 -16.39
CA ALA A 361 -13.34 2.16 -16.16
C ALA A 361 -11.85 2.37 -15.86
N VAL A 362 -11.36 3.56 -16.19
CA VAL A 362 -10.02 4.05 -15.87
C VAL A 362 -10.14 5.41 -15.22
N VAL A 363 -9.72 5.50 -13.96
CA VAL A 363 -9.76 6.71 -13.13
C VAL A 363 -8.40 7.40 -13.18
N THR A 364 -8.40 8.70 -13.50
CA THR A 364 -7.17 9.52 -13.63
C THR A 364 -7.32 10.86 -12.93
N ASP A 365 -6.20 11.53 -12.64
CA ASP A 365 -6.14 12.89 -12.07
C ASP A 365 -6.63 14.01 -13.01
N ASN A 366 -7.14 13.66 -14.20
CA ASN A 366 -7.64 14.57 -15.21
C ASN A 366 -6.56 15.44 -15.92
N ALA A 367 -5.28 15.13 -15.80
CA ALA A 367 -4.25 15.82 -16.58
C ALA A 367 -4.40 15.52 -18.09
N ALA A 368 -4.19 16.52 -18.95
CA ALA A 368 -4.54 16.45 -20.37
C ALA A 368 -3.93 15.25 -21.11
N ASN A 369 -2.66 14.93 -20.83
CA ASN A 369 -1.95 13.84 -21.51
C ASN A 369 -2.46 12.45 -21.09
N ILE A 370 -2.71 12.22 -19.79
CA ILE A 370 -3.25 10.93 -19.32
C ILE A 370 -4.71 10.76 -19.75
N VAL A 371 -5.51 11.84 -19.77
CA VAL A 371 -6.89 11.81 -20.29
C VAL A 371 -6.89 11.39 -21.75
N LYS A 372 -6.07 12.05 -22.58
CA LYS A 372 -5.92 11.68 -23.99
C LYS A 372 -5.42 10.25 -24.17
N ALA A 373 -4.41 9.83 -23.39
CA ALA A 373 -3.91 8.45 -23.42
C ALA A 373 -5.01 7.43 -23.14
N VAL A 374 -5.85 7.69 -22.14
CA VAL A 374 -6.96 6.81 -21.79
C VAL A 374 -8.03 6.81 -22.87
N HIS A 375 -8.36 7.97 -23.45
CA HIS A 375 -9.33 8.05 -24.55
C HIS A 375 -8.85 7.28 -25.78
N ASP A 376 -7.57 7.41 -26.14
CA ASP A 376 -6.96 6.75 -27.29
C ASP A 376 -6.85 5.22 -27.10
N LYS A 377 -6.66 4.74 -25.87
CA LYS A 377 -6.43 3.30 -25.58
C LYS A 377 -7.67 2.53 -25.11
N PHE A 378 -8.55 3.17 -24.35
CA PHE A 378 -9.72 2.52 -23.71
C PHE A 378 -11.05 3.07 -24.22
N GLY A 379 -11.03 4.21 -24.92
CA GLY A 379 -12.22 4.92 -25.35
C GLY A 379 -12.74 5.90 -24.30
N LYS A 380 -13.31 7.02 -24.75
CA LYS A 380 -13.80 8.11 -23.91
C LYS A 380 -14.83 7.68 -22.86
N VAL A 381 -15.66 6.69 -23.18
CA VAL A 381 -16.73 6.18 -22.29
C VAL A 381 -16.17 5.50 -21.03
N LYS A 382 -14.95 4.95 -21.09
CA LYS A 382 -14.32 4.28 -19.96
C LYS A 382 -13.53 5.23 -19.06
N HIS A 383 -13.32 6.47 -19.47
CA HIS A 383 -12.58 7.44 -18.65
C HIS A 383 -13.48 8.01 -17.54
N VAL A 384 -12.98 7.96 -16.31
CA VAL A 384 -13.62 8.56 -15.14
C VAL A 384 -12.65 9.58 -14.53
N PRO A 385 -13.01 10.86 -14.39
CA PRO A 385 -12.13 11.82 -13.73
C PRO A 385 -12.08 11.56 -12.22
N CYS A 386 -10.93 11.83 -11.60
CA CYS A 386 -10.77 11.76 -10.16
C CYS A 386 -11.61 12.86 -9.49
N PHE A 387 -12.72 12.45 -8.87
CA PHE A 387 -13.62 13.37 -8.20
C PHE A 387 -12.95 14.13 -7.04
N ALA A 388 -11.98 13.50 -6.34
CA ALA A 388 -11.20 14.18 -5.30
C ALA A 388 -10.34 15.32 -5.85
N HIS A 389 -9.74 15.12 -7.03
CA HIS A 389 -9.02 16.17 -7.73
C HIS A 389 -9.98 17.28 -8.19
N THR A 390 -11.16 16.93 -8.69
CA THR A 390 -12.20 17.91 -9.06
C THR A 390 -12.63 18.77 -7.86
N LEU A 391 -12.86 18.16 -6.69
CA LEU A 391 -13.16 18.91 -5.47
C LEU A 391 -12.00 19.81 -5.04
N ASN A 392 -10.76 19.33 -5.18
CA ASN A 392 -9.58 20.13 -4.88
C ASN A 392 -9.53 21.40 -5.75
N LEU A 393 -9.72 21.25 -7.07
CA LEU A 393 -9.76 22.38 -8.01
C LEU A 393 -10.92 23.32 -7.70
N LEU A 394 -12.10 22.80 -7.37
CA LEU A 394 -13.25 23.60 -6.96
C LEU A 394 -12.89 24.48 -5.76
N CYS A 395 -12.39 23.88 -4.67
CA CYS A 395 -12.05 24.62 -3.46
C CYS A 395 -10.95 25.65 -3.69
N GLU A 396 -9.90 25.29 -4.42
CA GLU A 396 -8.81 26.21 -4.74
C GLU A 396 -9.30 27.40 -5.57
N ASN A 397 -10.14 27.15 -6.58
CA ASN A 397 -10.69 28.21 -7.42
C ASN A 397 -11.64 29.11 -6.62
N SER A 398 -12.53 28.54 -5.80
CA SER A 398 -13.42 29.31 -4.93
C SER A 398 -12.63 30.19 -3.95
N ILE A 399 -11.56 29.67 -3.34
CA ILE A 399 -10.71 30.45 -2.42
C ILE A 399 -9.95 31.55 -3.17
N LYS A 400 -9.32 31.23 -4.31
CA LYS A 400 -8.55 32.19 -5.12
C LYS A 400 -9.43 33.34 -5.65
N ASN A 401 -10.66 33.04 -6.07
CA ASN A 401 -11.58 34.00 -6.68
C ASN A 401 -12.46 34.75 -5.65
N THR A 402 -12.29 34.51 -4.35
CA THR A 402 -13.01 35.25 -3.31
C THR A 402 -12.19 36.45 -2.87
N GLN A 403 -12.67 37.66 -3.19
CA GLN A 403 -12.03 38.91 -2.82
C GLN A 403 -11.90 39.06 -1.29
N GLY A 404 -10.73 39.48 -0.81
CA GLY A 404 -10.42 39.67 0.61
C GLY A 404 -10.12 38.39 1.40
N LEU A 405 -10.43 37.20 0.85
CA LEU A 405 -10.18 35.93 1.56
C LEU A 405 -8.70 35.60 1.69
N ASN A 406 -7.91 35.80 0.63
CA ASN A 406 -6.48 35.55 0.67
C ASN A 406 -5.77 36.47 1.69
N ASP A 407 -6.24 37.70 1.86
CA ASP A 407 -5.71 38.63 2.85
C ASP A 407 -6.00 38.16 4.28
N LEU A 408 -7.22 37.68 4.55
CA LEU A 408 -7.56 37.07 5.83
C LEU A 408 -6.74 35.81 6.12
N ILE A 409 -6.57 34.94 5.12
CA ILE A 409 -5.75 33.74 5.24
C ILE A 409 -4.30 34.12 5.55
N GLU A 410 -3.74 35.13 4.89
CA GLU A 410 -2.37 35.58 5.14
C GLU A 410 -2.21 36.20 6.54
N LYS A 411 -3.19 36.98 7.04
CA LYS A 411 -3.20 37.44 8.44
C LYS A 411 -3.13 36.28 9.43
N VAL A 412 -3.94 35.23 9.21
CA VAL A 412 -3.89 34.01 10.02
C VAL A 412 -2.52 33.32 9.91
N ARG A 413 -1.96 33.20 8.69
CA ARG A 413 -0.61 32.64 8.49
C ARG A 413 0.44 33.39 9.28
N LEU A 414 0.43 34.72 9.29
CA LEU A 414 1.42 35.53 10.01
C LEU A 414 1.38 35.23 11.51
N ILE A 415 0.19 35.16 12.11
CA ILE A 415 0.02 34.78 13.51
C ILE A 415 0.53 33.35 13.75
N VAL A 416 0.15 32.39 12.91
CA VAL A 416 0.62 31.00 13.01
C VAL A 416 2.14 30.92 12.93
N VAL A 417 2.76 31.63 12.00
CA VAL A 417 4.22 31.69 11.84
C VAL A 417 4.89 32.27 13.07
N TYR A 418 4.33 33.35 13.65
CA TYR A 418 4.83 33.94 14.89
C TYR A 418 4.88 32.91 16.03
N PHE A 419 3.77 32.18 16.27
CA PHE A 419 3.75 31.13 17.30
C PHE A 419 4.74 30.01 16.99
N LYS A 420 4.89 29.60 15.73
CA LYS A 420 5.84 28.55 15.35
C LYS A 420 7.31 28.95 15.52
N ARG A 421 7.62 30.25 15.47
CA ARG A 421 8.98 30.79 15.65
C ARG A 421 9.28 31.17 17.11
N SER A 422 8.29 31.67 17.84
CA SER A 422 8.44 32.15 19.21
C SER A 422 8.25 31.02 20.22
N VAL A 423 9.37 30.56 20.80
CA VAL A 423 9.37 29.58 21.90
C VAL A 423 8.55 30.11 23.09
N LYS A 424 8.75 31.38 23.46
CA LYS A 424 8.03 32.05 24.56
C LYS A 424 6.50 32.02 24.35
N ALA A 425 6.03 32.41 23.16
CA ALA A 425 4.59 32.43 22.86
C ALA A 425 4.00 31.01 22.84
N THR A 426 4.74 30.03 22.32
CA THR A 426 4.34 28.63 22.32
C THR A 426 4.28 28.04 23.73
N ASP A 427 5.24 28.36 24.60
CA ASP A 427 5.24 27.87 25.98
C ASP A 427 4.12 28.48 26.82
N LEU A 428 3.80 29.76 26.58
CA LEU A 428 2.64 30.39 27.21
C LEU A 428 1.33 29.74 26.74
N LEU A 429 1.20 29.44 25.44
CA LEU A 429 0.04 28.71 24.91
C LEU A 429 -0.10 27.31 25.54
N ARG A 430 1.02 26.58 25.71
CA ARG A 430 1.03 25.28 26.41
C ARG A 430 0.62 25.42 27.87
N LYS A 431 1.08 26.48 28.55
CA LYS A 431 0.70 26.77 29.94
C LYS A 431 -0.81 27.02 30.05
N ILE A 432 -1.38 27.89 29.22
CA ILE A 432 -2.83 28.14 29.22
C ILE A 432 -3.62 26.84 28.94
N GLN A 433 -3.13 25.99 28.03
CA GLN A 433 -3.76 24.69 27.74
C GLN A 433 -3.69 23.72 28.92
N ARG A 434 -2.58 23.72 29.68
CA ARG A 434 -2.44 22.97 30.94
C ARG A 434 -3.43 23.42 31.98
N ASP A 435 -3.47 24.72 32.22
CA ASP A 435 -4.29 25.33 33.26
C ASP A 435 -5.80 25.13 32.97
N ALA A 436 -6.18 24.99 31.69
CA ALA A 436 -7.52 24.62 31.26
C ALA A 436 -7.84 23.10 31.34
N GLY A 437 -6.98 22.28 31.96
CA GLY A 437 -7.23 20.86 32.19
C GLY A 437 -6.97 19.94 31.00
N THR A 438 -6.22 20.38 29.98
CA THR A 438 -5.88 19.53 28.83
C THR A 438 -4.70 18.60 29.17
N PRO A 439 -4.84 17.25 29.10
CA PRO A 439 -3.76 16.32 29.47
C PRO A 439 -2.50 16.45 28.59
N GLU A 440 -1.32 16.14 29.16
CA GLU A 440 0.00 16.29 28.52
C GLU A 440 0.15 15.53 27.19
N GLY A 441 -0.30 14.26 27.15
CA GLY A 441 -0.37 13.45 25.92
C GLY A 441 -1.45 13.90 24.91
N LYS A 442 -2.30 14.85 25.30
CA LYS A 442 -3.36 15.51 24.51
C LYS A 442 -3.10 17.02 24.32
N PHE A 443 -1.88 17.54 24.53
CA PHE A 443 -1.45 18.90 24.11
C PHE A 443 -1.45 19.14 22.59
N LYS A 444 -2.41 18.54 21.88
CA LYS A 444 -2.46 18.26 20.45
C LYS A 444 -2.86 19.47 19.60
N LYS A 445 -3.03 20.65 20.18
CA LYS A 445 -3.37 21.86 19.43
C LYS A 445 -2.16 22.78 19.27
N LYS A 446 -1.07 22.25 18.72
CA LYS A 446 -0.04 23.10 18.11
C LYS A 446 -0.66 23.85 16.93
N MET A 447 -0.15 25.05 16.66
CA MET A 447 -0.52 25.79 15.47
C MET A 447 -0.12 24.99 14.22
N ILE A 448 -1.05 24.88 13.27
CA ILE A 448 -0.84 24.21 11.98
C ILE A 448 -0.61 25.32 10.96
N LEU A 449 0.50 25.22 10.22
CA LEU A 449 0.75 26.10 9.08
C LEU A 449 0.34 25.34 7.82
N ASP A 450 -0.45 25.99 6.99
CA ASP A 450 -0.92 25.42 5.74
C ASP A 450 0.19 25.34 4.67
N VAL A 451 -0.02 24.44 3.73
CA VAL A 451 0.72 24.37 2.47
C VAL A 451 -0.10 25.14 1.44
N LYS A 452 0.42 26.27 0.95
CA LYS A 452 -0.33 27.20 0.09
C LYS A 452 -0.98 26.54 -1.14
N THR A 453 -0.42 25.42 -1.60
CA THR A 453 -0.86 24.66 -2.78
C THR A 453 -1.91 23.56 -2.48
N ARG A 454 -2.42 23.45 -1.23
CA ARG A 454 -3.44 22.44 -0.87
C ARG A 454 -4.51 23.02 0.03
N TRP A 455 -5.72 23.19 -0.49
CA TRP A 455 -6.82 23.84 0.23
C TRP A 455 -7.19 23.14 1.55
N ASN A 456 -7.11 21.80 1.66
CA ASN A 456 -7.40 21.08 2.91
C ASN A 456 -6.48 21.55 4.04
N SER A 457 -5.22 21.83 3.73
CA SER A 457 -4.25 22.29 4.72
C SER A 457 -4.57 23.71 5.20
N THR A 458 -5.07 24.58 4.31
CA THR A 458 -5.60 25.89 4.66
C THR A 458 -6.82 25.75 5.56
N TYR A 459 -7.76 24.88 5.22
CA TYR A 459 -8.91 24.56 6.08
C TYR A 459 -8.47 24.10 7.49
N TYR A 460 -7.50 23.19 7.59
CA TYR A 460 -7.00 22.73 8.90
C TYR A 460 -6.33 23.83 9.71
N MET A 461 -5.57 24.73 9.07
CA MET A 461 -5.01 25.90 9.73
C MET A 461 -6.11 26.81 10.27
N LEU A 462 -7.10 27.17 9.43
CA LEU A 462 -8.21 28.04 9.83
C LEU A 462 -9.02 27.43 10.97
N ASN A 463 -9.38 26.14 10.87
CA ASN A 463 -10.11 25.43 11.91
C ASN A 463 -9.31 25.42 13.23
N ARG A 464 -8.01 25.11 13.18
CA ARG A 464 -7.14 25.12 14.37
C ARG A 464 -6.97 26.51 14.96
N PHE A 465 -6.81 27.53 14.12
CA PHE A 465 -6.69 28.92 14.55
C PHE A 465 -7.95 29.36 15.30
N LEU A 466 -9.14 29.12 14.73
CA LEU A 466 -10.42 29.47 15.34
C LEU A 466 -10.67 28.75 16.67
N GLU A 467 -10.27 27.49 16.79
CA GLU A 467 -10.34 26.73 18.06
C GLU A 467 -9.45 27.31 19.16
N LEU A 468 -8.35 27.98 18.79
CA LEU A 468 -7.36 28.53 19.70
C LEU A 468 -7.42 30.06 19.84
N ALA A 469 -8.30 30.71 19.07
CA ALA A 469 -8.39 32.16 19.00
C ALA A 469 -8.53 32.81 20.39
N PRO A 470 -9.37 32.29 21.32
CA PRO A 470 -9.49 32.88 22.66
C PRO A 470 -8.16 32.93 23.43
N GLN A 471 -7.37 31.85 23.38
CA GLN A 471 -6.08 31.77 24.07
C GLN A 471 -5.00 32.58 23.35
N ILE A 472 -5.01 32.55 22.01
CA ILE A 472 -4.05 33.28 21.18
C ILE A 472 -4.22 34.78 21.35
N SER A 473 -5.46 35.29 21.42
CA SER A 473 -5.76 36.71 21.62
C SER A 473 -5.08 37.26 22.87
N SER A 474 -5.17 36.54 24.00
CA SER A 474 -4.53 36.98 25.25
C SER A 474 -3.01 37.03 25.15
N ILE A 475 -2.40 36.08 24.44
CA ILE A 475 -0.94 36.02 24.27
C ILE A 475 -0.44 37.15 23.37
N ILE A 476 -1.13 37.38 22.24
CA ILE A 476 -0.79 38.45 21.30
C ILE A 476 -0.91 39.81 21.99
N LEU A 477 -1.97 40.04 22.76
CA LEU A 477 -2.19 41.29 23.47
C LEU A 477 -1.06 41.61 24.48
N LEU A 478 -0.45 40.57 25.06
CA LEU A 478 0.64 40.71 26.03
C LEU A 478 2.03 40.88 25.39
N ASN A 479 2.15 40.83 24.06
CA ASN A 479 3.43 40.87 23.38
C ASN A 479 3.46 41.92 22.26
N ALA A 480 4.23 42.98 22.48
CA ALA A 480 4.33 44.12 21.55
C ALA A 480 4.92 43.77 20.18
N GLU A 481 5.72 42.70 20.07
CA GLU A 481 6.30 42.24 18.80
C GLU A 481 5.38 41.25 18.05
N ALA A 482 4.22 40.91 18.61
CA ALA A 482 3.29 40.00 17.98
C ALA A 482 2.56 40.65 16.79
N PRO A 483 2.21 39.87 15.74
CA PRO A 483 1.36 40.35 14.66
C PRO A 483 0.00 40.82 15.18
N VAL A 484 -0.60 41.78 14.48
CA VAL A 484 -1.95 42.28 14.80
C VAL A 484 -2.96 41.14 14.73
N MET A 485 -3.74 40.98 15.80
CA MET A 485 -4.82 39.99 15.87
C MET A 485 -5.96 40.36 14.92
N LEU A 486 -6.69 39.36 14.43
CA LEU A 486 -7.91 39.59 13.67
C LEU A 486 -8.96 40.29 14.53
N SER A 487 -9.71 41.21 13.92
CA SER A 487 -10.87 41.86 14.54
C SER A 487 -12.01 40.86 14.76
N GLY A 488 -12.97 41.22 15.62
CA GLY A 488 -14.16 40.39 15.87
C GLY A 488 -14.94 40.07 14.60
N GLY A 489 -15.10 41.05 13.70
CA GLY A 489 -15.76 40.84 12.41
C GLY A 489 -15.02 39.88 11.50
N GLU A 490 -13.68 39.98 11.42
CA GLU A 490 -12.86 39.04 10.65
C GLU A 490 -12.88 37.62 11.21
N LEU A 491 -12.96 37.47 12.54
CA LEU A 491 -13.13 36.16 13.18
C LEU A 491 -14.48 35.52 12.83
N GLU A 492 -15.56 36.30 12.80
CA GLU A 492 -16.87 35.80 12.37
C GLU A 492 -16.91 35.45 10.88
N GLN A 493 -16.27 36.25 10.02
CA GLN A 493 -16.07 35.91 8.61
C GLN A 493 -15.35 34.56 8.44
N LEU A 494 -14.26 34.35 9.17
CA LEU A 494 -13.55 33.06 9.14
C LEU A 494 -14.40 31.89 9.64
N LYS A 495 -15.28 32.11 10.64
CA LYS A 495 -16.22 31.07 11.08
C LYS A 495 -17.24 30.70 10.00
N GLU A 496 -17.70 31.66 9.20
CA GLU A 496 -18.53 31.41 8.02
C GLU A 496 -17.77 30.61 6.96
N ILE A 497 -16.56 31.04 6.61
CA ILE A 497 -15.72 30.32 5.63
C ILE A 497 -15.45 28.89 6.08
N ARG A 498 -15.10 28.68 7.35
CA ARG A 498 -14.91 27.34 7.93
C ARG A 498 -16.17 26.47 7.80
N ARG A 499 -17.36 27.04 8.06
CA ARG A 499 -18.63 26.31 7.91
C ARG A 499 -18.88 25.88 6.47
N LEU A 500 -18.54 26.73 5.49
CA LEU A 500 -18.69 26.43 4.06
C LEU A 500 -17.68 25.40 3.57
N LEU A 501 -16.42 25.45 4.04
CA LEU A 501 -15.38 24.49 3.65
C LEU A 501 -15.51 23.12 4.34
N TYR A 502 -16.12 23.05 5.53
CA TYR A 502 -16.27 21.80 6.29
C TYR A 502 -16.95 20.65 5.51
N PRO A 503 -18.12 20.82 4.87
CA PRO A 503 -18.76 19.72 4.15
C PRO A 503 -17.92 19.23 2.96
N LEU A 504 -17.17 20.12 2.29
CA LEU A 504 -16.23 19.74 1.23
C LEU A 504 -15.10 18.86 1.79
N GLU A 505 -14.59 19.20 2.98
CA GLU A 505 -13.55 18.40 3.65
C GLU A 505 -14.06 17.00 3.98
N GLN A 506 -15.27 16.90 4.55
CA GLN A 506 -15.89 15.60 4.84
C GLN A 506 -16.09 14.80 3.56
N MET A 507 -16.49 15.45 2.48
CA MET A 507 -16.64 14.81 1.18
C MET A 507 -15.31 14.27 0.67
N THR A 508 -14.23 15.06 0.74
CA THR A 508 -12.88 14.65 0.33
C THR A 508 -12.35 13.46 1.13
N ILE A 509 -12.54 13.45 2.45
CA ILE A 509 -12.14 12.32 3.30
C ILE A 509 -12.85 11.03 2.84
N GLU A 510 -14.16 11.10 2.63
CA GLU A 510 -14.99 9.94 2.29
C GLU A 510 -14.67 9.37 0.90
N ILE A 511 -14.49 10.23 -0.11
CA ILE A 511 -14.19 9.75 -1.47
C ILE A 511 -12.73 9.29 -1.64
N SER A 512 -11.83 9.70 -0.74
CA SER A 512 -10.43 9.28 -0.72
C SER A 512 -10.23 7.91 -0.04
N GLY A 513 -11.31 7.27 0.39
CA GLY A 513 -11.30 5.94 0.99
C GLY A 513 -10.86 4.84 0.01
N GLN A 514 -10.08 3.88 0.51
CA GLN A 514 -9.55 2.76 -0.30
C GLN A 514 -10.14 1.38 0.06
N LYS A 515 -10.85 1.29 1.19
CA LYS A 515 -11.36 0.02 1.77
C LYS A 515 -12.85 -0.22 1.52
N TYR A 516 -13.52 0.71 0.86
CA TYR A 516 -14.95 0.65 0.58
C TYR A 516 -15.25 1.30 -0.78
N VAL A 517 -16.46 1.05 -1.30
CA VAL A 517 -16.91 1.60 -2.58
C VAL A 517 -17.22 3.09 -2.41
N THR A 518 -16.56 3.94 -3.19
CA THR A 518 -16.68 5.40 -3.13
C THR A 518 -17.55 5.97 -4.26
N VAL A 519 -17.46 5.40 -5.48
CA VAL A 519 -18.11 5.95 -6.68
C VAL A 519 -19.63 6.09 -6.54
N SER A 520 -20.31 5.15 -5.89
CA SER A 520 -21.76 5.19 -5.69
C SER A 520 -22.21 6.26 -4.69
N LYS A 521 -21.28 6.81 -3.90
CA LYS A 521 -21.57 7.87 -2.91
C LYS A 521 -21.49 9.27 -3.53
N ILE A 522 -20.81 9.44 -4.66
CA ILE A 522 -20.53 10.75 -5.27
C ILE A 522 -21.83 11.53 -5.56
N ILE A 523 -22.79 10.92 -6.27
CA ILE A 523 -24.04 11.60 -6.65
C ILE A 523 -24.88 11.98 -5.42
N PRO A 524 -25.18 11.06 -4.48
CA PRO A 524 -25.90 11.41 -3.26
C PRO A 524 -25.20 12.50 -2.43
N MET A 525 -23.88 12.42 -2.27
CA MET A 525 -23.13 13.42 -1.51
C MET A 525 -23.14 14.79 -2.18
N ALA A 526 -23.03 14.84 -3.51
CA ALA A 526 -23.13 16.08 -4.25
C ALA A 526 -24.52 16.71 -4.08
N ALA A 527 -25.59 15.93 -4.18
CA ALA A 527 -26.95 16.41 -3.94
C ALA A 527 -27.13 16.95 -2.51
N CYS A 528 -26.64 16.22 -1.49
CA CYS A 528 -26.66 16.67 -0.09
C CYS A 528 -25.85 17.98 0.10
N LEU A 529 -24.73 18.13 -0.59
CA LEU A 529 -23.91 19.34 -0.54
C LEU A 529 -24.66 20.54 -1.13
N PHE A 530 -25.31 20.37 -2.29
CA PHE A 530 -26.12 21.42 -2.90
C PHE A 530 -27.27 21.85 -1.98
N GLU A 531 -28.06 20.90 -1.47
CA GLU A 531 -29.15 21.18 -0.54
C GLU A 531 -28.65 21.88 0.74
N ARG A 532 -27.51 21.44 1.29
CA ARG A 532 -26.88 22.07 2.45
C ARG A 532 -26.52 23.52 2.16
N TYR A 533 -25.93 23.81 1.00
CA TYR A 533 -25.56 25.17 0.63
C TYR A 533 -26.76 26.06 0.31
N GLU A 534 -27.81 25.53 -0.32
CA GLU A 534 -29.07 26.25 -0.53
C GLU A 534 -29.68 26.69 0.80
N ASN A 535 -29.73 25.80 1.78
CA ASN A 535 -30.22 26.10 3.13
C ASN A 535 -29.30 27.07 3.89
N GLU A 536 -27.98 27.03 3.65
CA GLU A 536 -27.02 27.93 4.32
C GLU A 536 -27.15 29.39 3.87
N THR A 537 -27.81 29.69 2.73
CA THR A 537 -27.93 31.06 2.17
C THR A 537 -28.46 32.06 3.19
N GLN A 538 -29.43 31.66 4.00
CA GLN A 538 -30.10 32.52 4.96
C GLN A 538 -29.23 32.80 6.20
N ASN A 539 -28.17 32.02 6.41
CA ASN A 539 -27.30 32.05 7.58
C ASN A 539 -25.92 32.70 7.32
N LEU A 540 -25.74 33.32 6.14
CA LEU A 540 -24.53 34.04 5.76
C LEU A 540 -24.73 35.54 5.95
N THR A 541 -24.01 36.09 6.92
CA THR A 541 -24.07 37.51 7.31
C THR A 541 -23.10 38.34 6.49
N TYR A 542 -21.90 37.82 6.22
CA TYR A 542 -20.83 38.59 5.59
C TYR A 542 -20.76 38.35 4.09
N GLU A 543 -20.45 39.41 3.33
CA GLU A 543 -20.32 39.35 1.87
C GLU A 543 -19.28 38.33 1.41
N ILE A 544 -18.17 38.18 2.15
CA ILE A 544 -17.14 37.19 1.84
C ILE A 544 -17.68 35.74 1.86
N GLY A 545 -18.60 35.44 2.78
CA GLY A 545 -19.27 34.14 2.88
C GLY A 545 -20.22 33.91 1.70
N LYS A 546 -20.93 34.95 1.26
CA LYS A 546 -21.81 34.88 0.08
C LYS A 546 -21.02 34.69 -1.21
N ILE A 547 -19.88 35.38 -1.36
CA ILE A 547 -19.00 35.30 -2.53
C ILE A 547 -18.37 33.91 -2.63
N ILE A 548 -17.75 33.38 -1.57
CA ILE A 548 -17.12 32.05 -1.61
C ILE A 548 -18.13 30.94 -1.88
N LYS A 549 -19.37 31.06 -1.39
CA LYS A 549 -20.42 30.09 -1.69
C LYS A 549 -20.83 30.15 -3.18
N ARG A 550 -20.92 31.35 -3.74
CA ARG A 550 -21.30 31.56 -5.14
C ARG A 550 -20.25 31.03 -6.12
N ASN A 551 -18.97 31.21 -5.78
CA ASN A 551 -17.82 30.74 -6.55
C ASN A 551 -17.65 29.23 -6.44
#